data_AF-A0A4Q7Y0V1-F1
#
_entry.id   AF-A0A4Q7Y0V1-F1
#
_cell.length_a   1.000
_cell.length_b   1.000
_cell.length_c   1.000
_cell.angle_alpha   90.00
_cell.angle_beta   90.00
_cell.angle_gamma   90.00
#
_symmetry.space_group_name_H-M   'P 1'
#
loop_
_entity.id
_entity.type
_entity.pdbx_description
1 polymer ?
#
loop_
_entity_poly.entity_id
_entity_poly.type
_entity_poly.pdbx_seq_one_letter_code
_entity_poly.pdbx_strand_id
1 'polypeptide(L)'
;MRGALRLFAAAVVVASSTIPACADTFTYDFNSTFGVPTFGVPASFTYTSPYLITTFTPVAPITTCSVNGFACLLVVFDPANLHLQIYAVPNVDNFQGSNFSGFDMFSVGTHQFFDSITMTVTDNPLTPVPPPVAPTPEPSSLVLLGTGVLGAIGACRRKLFVL
;
A
#
# COMPACT_ATOMS: atom_id res chain seq x y z
N MET A 1 37.70 -19.08 17.41
CA MET A 1 37.16 -17.69 17.31
C MET A 1 36.53 -17.32 15.95
N ARG A 2 36.53 -18.21 14.93
CA ARG A 2 35.90 -17.93 13.61
C ARG A 2 34.35 -17.99 13.59
N GLY A 3 33.72 -18.60 14.59
CA GLY A 3 32.25 -18.75 14.65
C GLY A 3 31.50 -17.48 15.09
N ALA A 4 32.09 -16.68 15.99
CA ALA A 4 31.44 -15.49 16.55
C ALA A 4 31.24 -14.36 15.51
N LEU A 5 32.15 -14.24 14.53
CA LEU A 5 32.07 -13.21 13.49
C LEU A 5 30.91 -13.46 12.50
N ARG A 6 30.57 -14.74 12.24
CA ARG A 6 29.45 -15.11 11.36
C ARG A 6 28.09 -14.85 12.02
N LEU A 7 28.00 -15.06 13.33
CA LEU A 7 26.80 -14.76 14.12
C LEU A 7 26.51 -13.27 14.20
N PHE A 8 27.54 -12.42 14.32
CA PHE A 8 27.37 -10.96 14.30
C PHE A 8 26.94 -10.43 12.92
N ALA A 9 27.52 -10.97 11.83
CA ALA A 9 27.13 -10.57 10.48
C ALA A 9 25.66 -10.95 10.17
N ALA A 10 25.20 -12.12 10.63
CA ALA A 10 23.80 -12.54 10.46
C ALA A 10 22.83 -11.65 11.25
N ALA A 11 23.18 -11.25 12.48
CA ALA A 11 22.34 -10.39 13.30
C ALA A 11 22.14 -8.99 12.70
N VAL A 12 23.16 -8.42 12.03
CA VAL A 12 23.06 -7.11 11.37
C VAL A 12 22.19 -7.16 10.11
N VAL A 13 22.21 -8.27 9.36
CA VAL A 13 21.33 -8.46 8.19
C VAL A 13 19.87 -8.64 8.62
N VAL A 14 19.61 -9.34 9.73
CA VAL A 14 18.24 -9.49 10.26
C VAL A 14 17.72 -8.15 10.80
N ALA A 15 18.55 -7.36 11.47
CA ALA A 15 18.16 -6.05 12.02
C ALA A 15 17.96 -4.94 10.97
N SER A 16 18.49 -5.10 9.75
CA SER A 16 18.30 -4.14 8.64
C SER A 16 17.11 -4.47 7.73
N SER A 17 16.44 -5.61 7.95
CA SER A 17 15.35 -6.09 7.10
C SER A 17 13.96 -5.57 7.48
N THR A 18 13.81 -4.84 8.58
CA THR A 18 12.53 -4.24 8.99
C THR A 18 12.36 -2.83 8.46
N ILE A 19 12.74 -2.60 7.20
CA ILE A 19 12.25 -1.40 6.51
C ILE A 19 10.76 -1.64 6.33
N PRO A 20 9.87 -0.79 6.87
CA PRO A 20 8.45 -0.91 6.58
C PRO A 20 8.30 -0.76 5.07
N ALA A 21 8.02 -1.87 4.39
CA ALA A 21 7.55 -1.84 3.03
C ALA A 21 6.33 -0.94 3.05
N CYS A 22 6.46 0.22 2.42
CA CYS A 22 5.39 1.18 2.29
C CYS A 22 4.28 0.41 1.54
N ALA A 23 3.15 0.14 2.18
CA ALA A 23 2.05 -0.55 1.51
C ALA A 23 1.48 0.36 0.42
N ASP A 24 1.51 -0.08 -0.83
CA ASP A 24 0.82 0.59 -1.93
C ASP A 24 -0.69 0.53 -1.65
N THR A 25 -1.39 1.65 -1.85
CA THR A 25 -2.85 1.72 -1.64
C THR A 25 -3.56 1.79 -2.99
N PHE A 26 -4.73 1.16 -3.11
CA PHE A 26 -5.51 1.16 -4.34
C PHE A 26 -6.75 2.02 -4.15
N THR A 27 -7.00 2.95 -5.09
CA THR A 27 -8.24 3.73 -5.14
C THR A 27 -9.15 3.23 -6.24
N TYR A 28 -10.41 3.02 -5.88
CA TYR A 28 -11.51 2.56 -6.73
C TYR A 28 -12.50 3.70 -6.89
N ASP A 29 -12.58 4.25 -8.10
CA ASP A 29 -13.53 5.30 -8.47
C ASP A 29 -14.60 4.73 -9.39
N PHE A 30 -15.85 4.75 -8.95
CA PHE A 30 -17.01 4.28 -9.70
C PHE A 30 -17.91 5.46 -10.09
N ASN A 31 -18.40 5.45 -11.33
CA ASN A 31 -19.35 6.44 -11.85
C ASN A 31 -20.36 5.79 -12.82
N SER A 32 -21.64 6.15 -12.68
CA SER A 32 -22.76 5.71 -13.51
C SER A 32 -23.69 6.88 -13.85
N THR A 33 -24.05 7.03 -15.13
CA THR A 33 -24.82 8.17 -15.67
C THR A 33 -26.11 7.82 -16.43
N PHE A 34 -26.54 6.55 -16.52
CA PHE A 34 -27.67 6.19 -17.41
C PHE A 34 -29.07 6.16 -16.76
N GLY A 35 -30.04 6.63 -17.55
CA GLY A 35 -31.49 6.53 -17.41
C GLY A 35 -32.09 5.38 -18.26
N VAL A 36 -33.13 4.68 -17.77
CA VAL A 36 -34.12 3.82 -18.50
C VAL A 36 -33.83 2.29 -18.63
N PRO A 37 -34.84 1.36 -18.56
CA PRO A 37 -36.20 1.49 -18.02
C PRO A 37 -36.33 1.03 -16.55
N THR A 38 -35.29 0.44 -15.96
CA THR A 38 -35.34 -0.08 -14.58
C THR A 38 -34.37 0.60 -13.60
N PHE A 39 -33.32 1.28 -14.08
CA PHE A 39 -32.19 1.68 -13.23
C PHE A 39 -31.70 3.11 -13.45
N GLY A 40 -32.61 4.05 -13.77
CA GLY A 40 -32.25 5.39 -14.23
C GLY A 40 -31.68 6.36 -13.19
N VAL A 41 -30.70 5.93 -12.41
CA VAL A 41 -30.24 6.62 -11.21
C VAL A 41 -28.72 6.83 -11.28
N PRO A 42 -28.25 8.08 -11.31
CA PRO A 42 -26.83 8.39 -11.19
C PRO A 42 -26.27 7.86 -9.88
N ALA A 43 -25.11 7.20 -9.95
CA ALA A 43 -24.42 6.66 -8.78
C ALA A 43 -22.91 6.83 -8.91
N SER A 44 -22.24 7.21 -7.83
CA SER A 44 -20.79 7.34 -7.80
C SER A 44 -20.23 7.05 -6.41
N PHE A 45 -19.03 6.48 -6.32
CA PHE A 45 -18.30 6.35 -5.06
C PHE A 45 -16.79 6.26 -5.28
N THR A 46 -16.04 6.60 -4.22
CA THR A 46 -14.59 6.44 -4.15
C THR A 46 -14.22 5.61 -2.94
N TYR A 47 -13.54 4.49 -3.14
CA TYR A 47 -13.06 3.63 -2.07
C TYR A 47 -11.55 3.45 -2.15
N THR A 48 -10.85 3.53 -1.01
CA THR A 48 -9.40 3.27 -0.95
C THR A 48 -9.14 2.06 -0.06
N SER A 49 -8.37 1.11 -0.60
CA SER A 49 -8.00 -0.13 0.08
C SER A 49 -6.48 -0.26 0.17
N PRO A 50 -5.94 -0.82 1.27
CA PRO A 50 -4.50 -1.11 1.37
C PRO A 50 -4.05 -2.27 0.47
N TYR A 51 -4.99 -3.00 -0.12
CA TYR A 51 -4.70 -4.10 -1.02
C TYR A 51 -5.70 -4.12 -2.16
N LEU A 52 -5.28 -4.68 -3.28
CA LEU A 52 -6.19 -5.00 -4.37
C LEU A 52 -7.24 -6.01 -3.86
N ILE A 53 -8.52 -5.64 -3.96
CA ILE A 53 -9.64 -6.51 -3.61
C ILE A 53 -9.66 -7.69 -4.56
N THR A 54 -9.57 -8.93 -4.08
CA THR A 54 -9.67 -10.14 -4.92
C THR A 54 -10.69 -11.15 -4.38
N THR A 55 -11.30 -10.86 -3.23
CA THR A 55 -12.27 -11.70 -2.54
C THR A 55 -13.51 -10.89 -2.20
N PHE A 56 -14.59 -11.59 -1.80
CA PHE A 56 -15.83 -10.95 -1.38
C PHE A 56 -15.55 -9.95 -0.26
N THR A 57 -15.77 -8.66 -0.52
CA THR A 57 -15.41 -7.60 0.41
C THR A 57 -16.60 -6.66 0.61
N PRO A 58 -17.31 -6.76 1.75
CA PRO A 58 -18.28 -5.76 2.16
C PRO A 58 -17.53 -4.51 2.66
N VAL A 59 -17.88 -3.36 2.13
CA VAL A 59 -17.26 -2.07 2.45
C VAL A 59 -18.32 -1.13 2.99
N ALA A 60 -18.24 -0.83 4.28
CA ALA A 60 -19.07 0.15 4.94
C ALA A 60 -18.27 0.91 6.02
N PRO A 61 -18.59 2.19 6.27
CA PRO A 61 -19.35 3.11 5.42
C PRO A 61 -18.45 3.77 4.35
N ILE A 62 -18.99 4.09 3.17
CA ILE A 62 -18.28 4.88 2.15
C ILE A 62 -18.85 6.29 2.13
N THR A 63 -18.08 7.25 2.63
CA THR A 63 -18.50 8.65 2.80
C THR A 63 -18.68 9.41 1.48
N THR A 64 -18.01 8.94 0.42
CA THR A 64 -18.04 9.54 -0.93
C THR A 64 -19.12 8.93 -1.82
N CYS A 65 -19.86 7.93 -1.33
CA CYS A 65 -20.84 7.22 -2.13
C CYS A 65 -22.17 7.96 -2.16
N SER A 66 -22.65 8.23 -3.37
CA SER A 66 -23.94 8.87 -3.63
C SER A 66 -24.73 8.10 -4.68
N VAL A 67 -26.01 7.87 -4.41
CA VAL A 67 -27.00 7.29 -5.35
C VAL A 67 -28.21 8.21 -5.37
N ASN A 68 -28.52 8.82 -6.53
CA ASN A 68 -29.61 9.82 -6.63
C ASN A 68 -29.50 10.98 -5.63
N GLY A 69 -28.29 11.36 -5.21
CA GLY A 69 -28.10 12.37 -4.16
C GLY A 69 -28.29 11.86 -2.72
N PHE A 70 -28.57 10.57 -2.52
CA PHE A 70 -28.61 9.93 -1.21
C PHE A 70 -27.26 9.28 -0.85
N ALA A 71 -26.93 9.24 0.44
CA ALA A 71 -25.73 8.58 0.94
C ALA A 71 -25.88 7.05 0.92
N CYS A 72 -24.79 6.36 0.58
CA CYS A 72 -24.75 4.91 0.64
C CYS A 72 -24.47 4.40 2.06
N LEU A 73 -25.06 3.26 2.39
CA LEU A 73 -24.82 2.50 3.62
C LEU A 73 -23.64 1.53 3.46
N LEU A 74 -23.61 0.80 2.35
CA LEU A 74 -22.73 -0.34 2.13
C LEU A 74 -22.48 -0.50 0.63
N VAL A 75 -21.26 -0.87 0.24
CA VAL A 75 -20.92 -1.37 -1.09
C VAL A 75 -20.32 -2.77 -0.94
N VAL A 76 -20.69 -3.69 -1.81
CA VAL A 76 -20.20 -5.07 -1.77
C VAL A 76 -19.56 -5.41 -3.10
N PHE A 77 -18.30 -5.86 -3.06
CA PHE A 77 -17.59 -6.43 -4.19
C PHE A 77 -17.71 -7.95 -4.11
N ASP A 78 -18.32 -8.59 -5.11
CA ASP A 78 -18.42 -10.04 -5.21
C ASP A 78 -17.62 -10.54 -6.43
N PRO A 79 -16.38 -10.99 -6.22
CA PRO A 79 -15.54 -11.46 -7.31
C PRO A 79 -15.94 -12.82 -7.86
N ALA A 80 -16.68 -13.63 -7.10
CA ALA A 80 -17.11 -14.95 -7.58
C ALA A 80 -18.10 -14.83 -8.74
N ASN A 81 -18.94 -13.81 -8.67
CA ASN A 81 -19.95 -13.51 -9.69
C ASN A 81 -19.62 -12.25 -10.52
N LEU A 82 -18.46 -11.62 -10.26
CA LEU A 82 -18.05 -10.34 -10.84
C LEU A 82 -19.05 -9.20 -10.60
N HIS A 83 -19.79 -9.22 -9.48
CA HIS A 83 -20.86 -8.26 -9.19
C HIS A 83 -20.41 -7.14 -8.24
N LEU A 84 -21.03 -5.96 -8.37
CA LEU A 84 -20.86 -4.82 -7.47
C LEU A 84 -22.23 -4.35 -6.96
N GLN A 85 -22.50 -4.47 -5.67
CA GLN A 85 -23.80 -4.08 -5.11
C GLN A 85 -23.66 -2.81 -4.26
N ILE A 86 -24.60 -1.88 -4.41
CA ILE A 86 -24.61 -0.61 -3.68
C ILE A 86 -25.94 -0.49 -2.91
N TYR A 87 -25.83 -0.21 -1.62
CA TYR A 87 -26.97 -0.05 -0.71
C TYR A 87 -27.03 1.41 -0.25
N ALA A 88 -28.19 2.07 -0.34
CA ALA A 88 -28.36 3.49 0.04
C ALA A 88 -29.61 3.74 0.90
N VAL A 89 -29.60 4.82 1.69
CA VAL A 89 -30.62 5.21 2.69
C VAL A 89 -31.34 6.48 2.23
N PRO A 90 -32.66 6.67 2.47
CA PRO A 90 -33.57 5.96 3.38
C PRO A 90 -34.37 4.83 2.76
N ASN A 91 -34.10 4.47 1.52
CA ASN A 91 -34.99 3.62 0.77
C ASN A 91 -34.59 2.14 0.94
N VAL A 92 -34.95 1.56 2.09
CA VAL A 92 -34.69 0.15 2.44
C VAL A 92 -35.35 -0.83 1.46
N ASP A 93 -36.29 -0.34 0.63
CA ASP A 93 -36.96 -1.11 -0.43
C ASP A 93 -36.30 -0.98 -1.82
N ASN A 94 -35.33 -0.08 -2.00
CA ASN A 94 -34.55 0.03 -3.24
C ASN A 94 -33.16 -0.56 -3.03
N PHE A 95 -33.11 -1.89 -2.99
CA PHE A 95 -31.90 -2.65 -3.30
C PHE A 95 -31.44 -2.26 -4.72
N GLN A 96 -30.48 -1.34 -4.82
CA GLN A 96 -29.82 -1.01 -6.09
C GLN A 96 -28.62 -1.93 -6.30
N GLY A 97 -28.86 -3.24 -6.24
CA GLY A 97 -27.87 -4.24 -6.62
C GLY A 97 -27.71 -4.23 -8.13
N SER A 98 -26.70 -3.52 -8.62
CA SER A 98 -26.37 -3.54 -10.04
C SER A 98 -25.42 -4.72 -10.30
N ASN A 99 -25.95 -5.80 -10.86
CA ASN A 99 -25.09 -6.90 -11.32
C ASN A 99 -24.40 -6.48 -12.63
N PHE A 100 -23.35 -5.67 -12.51
CA PHE A 100 -22.38 -5.56 -13.60
C PHE A 100 -21.70 -6.92 -13.72
N SER A 101 -21.65 -7.54 -14.89
CA SER A 101 -20.99 -8.83 -15.10
C SER A 101 -19.97 -8.70 -16.22
N GLY A 102 -18.86 -9.44 -16.14
CA GLY A 102 -17.88 -9.55 -17.24
C GLY A 102 -16.68 -8.61 -17.22
N PHE A 103 -16.13 -8.25 -16.05
CA PHE A 103 -14.96 -7.36 -15.95
C PHE A 103 -13.94 -7.83 -14.92
N ASP A 104 -12.68 -7.43 -15.13
CA ASP A 104 -11.57 -7.60 -14.19
C ASP A 104 -11.47 -6.36 -13.29
N MET A 105 -12.32 -6.26 -12.27
CA MET A 105 -12.21 -5.23 -11.21
C MET A 105 -10.91 -5.32 -10.38
N PHE A 106 -10.04 -6.27 -10.72
CA PHE A 106 -8.85 -6.63 -9.99
C PHE A 106 -7.58 -6.25 -10.77
N SER A 107 -7.71 -5.55 -11.89
CA SER A 107 -6.55 -4.93 -12.54
C SER A 107 -6.59 -3.42 -12.39
N VAL A 108 -5.42 -2.82 -12.17
CA VAL A 108 -5.22 -1.37 -12.26
C VAL A 108 -5.59 -0.92 -13.68
N GLY A 109 -6.34 0.17 -13.79
CA GLY A 109 -6.82 0.69 -15.07
C GLY A 109 -8.26 1.19 -15.03
N THR A 110 -8.71 1.72 -16.17
CA THR A 110 -10.09 2.15 -16.38
C THR A 110 -10.87 1.06 -17.11
N HIS A 111 -12.00 0.69 -16.52
CA HIS A 111 -12.91 -0.34 -16.99
C HIS A 111 -14.25 0.30 -17.34
N GLN A 112 -14.73 0.11 -18.56
CA GLN A 112 -16.03 0.62 -19.02
C GLN A 112 -16.98 -0.56 -19.28
N PHE A 113 -18.23 -0.44 -18.83
CA PHE A 113 -19.25 -1.49 -18.96
C PHE A 113 -20.23 -1.18 -20.10
N PHE A 114 -20.65 0.08 -20.14
CA PHE A 114 -21.48 0.71 -21.16
C PHE A 114 -20.93 2.12 -21.35
N ASP A 115 -21.41 2.85 -22.36
CA ASP A 115 -21.01 4.25 -22.63
C ASP A 115 -21.15 5.18 -21.41
N SER A 116 -21.86 4.74 -20.36
CA SER A 116 -22.26 5.52 -19.20
C SER A 116 -21.82 4.97 -17.85
N ILE A 117 -21.09 3.86 -17.79
CA ILE A 117 -20.64 3.26 -16.53
C ILE A 117 -19.14 3.01 -16.62
N THR A 118 -18.42 3.51 -15.63
CA THR A 118 -16.95 3.47 -15.59
C THR A 118 -16.45 3.18 -14.18
N MET A 119 -15.46 2.29 -14.07
CA MET A 119 -14.73 2.01 -12.85
C MET A 119 -13.24 2.23 -13.10
N THR A 120 -12.59 3.08 -12.32
CA THR A 120 -11.15 3.34 -12.43
C THR A 120 -10.45 2.83 -11.17
N VAL A 121 -9.47 1.97 -11.35
CA VAL A 121 -8.62 1.47 -10.28
C VAL A 121 -7.24 2.09 -10.45
N THR A 122 -6.83 2.91 -9.47
CA THR A 122 -5.54 3.61 -9.46
C THR A 122 -4.66 3.04 -8.36
N ASP A 123 -3.43 2.70 -8.71
CA ASP A 123 -2.38 2.43 -7.72
C ASP A 123 -1.82 3.76 -7.21
N ASN A 124 -1.90 3.98 -5.90
CA ASN A 124 -1.32 5.11 -5.20
C ASN A 124 -0.05 4.64 -4.49
N PRO A 125 1.10 4.66 -5.19
CA PRO A 125 2.36 4.32 -4.56
C PRO A 125 2.65 5.31 -3.45
N LEU A 126 3.07 4.82 -2.30
CA LEU A 126 3.59 5.71 -1.26
C LEU A 126 4.84 6.39 -1.81
N THR A 127 4.93 7.71 -1.62
CA THR A 127 6.15 8.43 -1.97
C THR A 127 7.32 7.77 -1.24
N PRO A 128 8.42 7.42 -1.93
CA PRO A 128 9.56 6.79 -1.28
C PRO A 128 10.01 7.71 -0.16
N VAL A 129 9.85 7.29 1.10
CA VAL A 129 10.46 7.99 2.22
C VAL A 129 11.96 7.85 1.99
N PRO A 130 12.70 8.95 1.76
CA PRO A 130 14.13 8.85 1.56
C PRO A 130 14.73 8.12 2.77
N PRO A 131 15.63 7.14 2.55
CA PRO A 131 16.22 6.39 3.65
C PRO A 131 16.79 7.40 4.67
N PRO A 132 16.67 7.13 5.99
CA PRO A 132 17.30 7.96 6.99
C PRO A 132 18.76 8.13 6.60
N VAL A 133 19.18 9.36 6.32
CA VAL A 133 20.57 9.62 5.94
C VAL A 133 21.38 9.24 7.17
N ALA A 134 22.04 8.08 7.12
CA ALA A 134 22.93 7.67 8.19
C ALA A 134 23.93 8.81 8.38
N PRO A 135 24.12 9.33 9.60
CA PRO A 135 25.04 10.43 9.82
C PRO A 135 26.40 10.00 9.29
N THR A 136 26.85 10.67 8.22
CA THR A 136 28.19 10.47 7.66
C THR A 136 29.17 10.61 8.81
N PRO A 137 29.98 9.58 9.13
CA PRO A 137 30.91 9.67 10.24
C PRO A 137 31.81 10.89 10.06
N GLU A 138 31.74 11.81 11.01
CA GLU A 138 32.56 13.01 10.96
C GLU A 138 34.04 12.62 10.91
N PRO A 139 34.88 13.37 10.16
CA PRO A 139 36.27 12.99 9.90
C PRO A 139 37.11 12.76 11.17
N SER A 140 36.71 13.32 12.32
CA SER A 140 37.29 13.06 13.64
C SER A 140 37.21 11.58 14.05
N SER A 141 36.16 10.86 13.66
CA SER A 141 35.96 9.45 13.97
C SER A 141 36.90 8.53 13.17
N LEU A 142 37.24 8.91 11.92
CA LEU A 142 38.26 8.24 11.11
C LEU A 142 39.68 8.49 11.65
N VAL A 143 39.93 9.70 12.16
CA VAL A 143 41.21 10.03 12.81
C VAL A 143 41.37 9.26 14.12
N LEU A 144 40.30 9.11 14.92
CA LEU A 144 40.34 8.33 16.16
C LEU A 144 40.54 6.83 15.90
N LEU A 145 39.89 6.27 14.88
CA LEU A 145 40.09 4.87 14.46
C LEU A 145 41.50 4.64 13.89
N GLY A 146 41.99 5.58 13.07
CA GLY A 146 43.32 5.54 12.47
C GLY A 146 44.45 5.69 13.48
N THR A 147 44.33 6.60 14.45
CA THR A 147 45.36 6.81 15.48
C THR A 147 45.31 5.78 16.60
N GLY A 148 44.13 5.27 16.97
CA GLY A 148 43.97 4.26 18.02
C GLY A 148 44.53 2.89 17.61
N VAL A 149 44.09 2.35 16.47
CA VAL A 149 44.45 0.98 16.05
C VAL A 149 45.89 0.92 15.52
N LEU A 150 46.30 1.88 14.68
CA LEU A 150 47.68 1.91 14.17
C LEU A 150 48.67 2.37 15.25
N GLY A 151 48.27 3.26 16.16
CA GLY A 151 49.08 3.66 17.31
C GLY A 151 49.35 2.50 18.27
N ALA A 152 48.33 1.68 18.56
CA ALA A 152 48.48 0.49 19.39
C ALA A 152 49.42 -0.56 18.76
N ILE A 153 49.30 -0.81 17.45
CA ILE A 153 50.18 -1.74 16.72
C ILE A 153 51.62 -1.21 16.70
N GLY A 154 51.81 0.10 16.49
CA GLY A 154 53.13 0.74 16.51
C GLY A 154 53.80 0.70 17.91
N ALA A 155 53.02 0.89 18.97
CA ALA A 155 53.51 0.81 20.35
C ALA A 155 53.90 -0.62 20.75
N CYS A 156 53.11 -1.62 20.35
CA CYS A 156 53.44 -3.04 20.57
C CYS A 156 54.74 -3.44 19.88
N ARG A 157 55.02 -2.93 18.67
CA ARG A 157 56.26 -3.27 17.93
C ARG A 157 57.52 -2.75 18.62
N ARG A 158 57.45 -1.61 19.30
CA ARG A 158 58.62 -1.02 20.00
C ARG A 158 58.99 -1.75 21.28
N LYS A 159 58.06 -2.45 21.92
CA LYS A 159 58.33 -3.20 23.16
C LYS A 159 58.83 -4.64 22.93
N LEU A 160 58.66 -5.19 21.73
CA LEU A 160 59.09 -6.56 21.39
C LEU A 160 60.49 -6.66 20.76
N PHE A 161 61.17 -5.53 20.49
CA PHE A 161 62.51 -5.48 19.88
C PHE A 161 63.60 -4.94 20.83
N VAL A 162 63.31 -4.78 22.13
CA VAL A 162 64.28 -4.32 23.16
C VAL A 162 64.54 -5.43 24.21
N LEU A 163 64.33 -6.68 23.84
CA LEU A 163 64.77 -7.88 24.58
C LEU A 163 65.69 -8.68 23.67
#